data_AF-A0A661DS65-F1
#
_entry.id   AF-A0A661DS65-F1
#
_cell.length_a   1.000
_cell.length_b   1.000
_cell.length_c   1.000
_cell.angle_alpha   90.00
_cell.angle_beta   90.00
_cell.angle_gamma   90.00
#
_symmetry.space_group_name_H-M   'P 1'
#
loop_
_entity.id
_entity.type
_entity.pdbx_description
1 polymer ?
#
loop_
_entity_poly.entity_id
_entity_poly.type
_entity_poly.pdbx_seq_one_letter_code
_entity_poly.pdbx_strand_id
1 'polypeptide(L)' 'MRMLHTMLRVGNLERSLQFYIEVLGMKLLRQEEYPDGKFSLAFVGYGDEES' A
#
# COMPACT_ATOMS: atom_id res chain seq x y z
N MET A 1 -18.51 -4.37 -13.02
CA MET A 1 -17.09 -4.68 -12.77
C MET A 1 -16.35 -3.38 -12.54
N ARG A 2 -15.46 -3.32 -11.54
CA ARG A 2 -14.57 -2.17 -11.31
C ARG A 2 -13.15 -2.66 -11.05
N MET A 3 -12.16 -1.81 -11.33
CA MET A 3 -10.77 -2.05 -10.93
C MET A 3 -10.65 -1.78 -9.42
N LEU A 4 -10.03 -2.71 -8.68
CA LEU A 4 -9.87 -2.59 -7.23
C LEU A 4 -8.52 -1.98 -6.85
N HIS A 5 -7.42 -2.57 -7.33
CA HIS A 5 -6.07 -2.12 -7.03
C HIS A 5 -5.06 -2.65 -8.05
N THR A 6 -3.85 -2.11 -8.01
CA THR A 6 -2.68 -2.65 -8.72
C THR A 6 -1.60 -3.00 -7.69
N MET A 7 -1.07 -4.22 -7.74
CA MET A 7 -0.04 -4.69 -6.80
C MET A 7 1.35 -4.50 -7.41
N LEU A 8 2.24 -3.83 -6.67
CA LEU A 8 3.64 -3.62 -7.03
C LEU A 8 4.53 -4.15 -5.91
N ARG A 9 5.54 -4.95 -6.27
CA ARG A 9 6.58 -5.39 -5.33
C ARG A 9 7.64 -4.32 -5.21
N VAL A 10 8.05 -4.03 -3.97
CA VAL A 10 9.05 -3.02 -3.63
C VAL A 10 10.18 -3.63 -2.81
N GLY A 11 11.39 -3.08 -2.93
CA GLY A 11 12.56 -3.56 -2.19
C GLY A 11 12.62 -3.08 -0.74
N ASN A 12 11.94 -1.98 -0.41
CA ASN A 12 11.84 -1.45 0.95
C ASN A 12 10.45 -0.81 1.12
N LEU A 13 9.65 -1.36 2.05
CA LEU A 13 8.28 -0.93 2.27
C LEU A 13 8.19 0.48 2.84
N GLU A 14 8.97 0.79 3.87
CA GLU A 14 8.96 2.09 4.56
C GLU A 14 9.32 3.25 3.62
N ARG A 15 10.37 3.08 2.81
CA ARG A 15 10.75 4.07 1.79
C ARG A 15 9.64 4.27 0.75
N SER A 16 8.94 3.20 0.40
CA SER A 16 7.84 3.27 -0.56
C SER A 16 6.64 4.01 0.05
N LEU A 17 6.31 3.73 1.31
CA LEU A 17 5.25 4.43 2.04
C LEU A 17 5.51 5.93 2.13
N GLN A 18 6.74 6.35 2.49
CA GLN A 18 7.11 7.77 2.49
C GLN A 18 6.90 8.40 1.11
N PHE A 19 7.31 7.74 0.04
CA PHE A 19 7.09 8.26 -1.31
C PHE A 19 5.59 8.42 -1.65
N TYR A 20 4.79 7.38 -1.43
CA TYR A 20 3.36 7.45 -1.75
C TYR A 20 2.59 8.42 -0.85
N ILE A 21 2.95 8.53 0.43
CA ILE A 21 2.23 9.37 1.40
C ILE A 21 2.72 10.82 1.35
N GLU A 22 4.02 11.05 1.46
CA GLU A 22 4.57 12.41 1.62
C GLU A 22 4.75 13.12 0.28
N VAL A 23 5.16 12.40 -0.77
CA VAL A 23 5.41 13.00 -2.10
C VAL A 23 4.15 13.02 -2.94
N LEU A 24 3.41 11.91 -2.95
CA LEU A 24 2.20 11.79 -3.78
C LEU A 24 0.92 12.16 -3.03
N GLY A 25 0.94 12.30 -1.70
CA GLY A 25 -0.23 12.69 -0.93
C GLY A 25 -1.27 11.58 -0.73
N MET A 26 -0.89 10.31 -0.87
CA MET A 26 -1.76 9.18 -0.56
C MET A 26 -1.86 8.95 0.95
N LYS A 27 -2.81 8.12 1.36
CA LYS A 27 -2.97 7.66 2.74
C LYS A 27 -2.73 6.17 2.80
N LEU A 28 -2.17 5.70 3.92
CA LEU A 28 -2.14 4.28 4.25
C LEU A 28 -3.57 3.84 4.61
N LEU A 29 -4.11 2.92 3.84
CA LEU A 29 -5.47 2.38 4.02
C LEU A 29 -5.44 1.13 4.89
N ARG A 30 -4.51 0.23 4.59
CA ARG A 30 -4.35 -1.05 5.28
C ARG A 30 -2.91 -1.52 5.23
N GLN A 31 -2.42 -2.08 6.33
CA GLN A 31 -1.13 -2.74 6.40
C GLN A 31 -1.29 -4.09 7.09
N GLU A 32 -0.72 -5.12 6.49
CA GLU A 32 -0.76 -6.49 7.02
C GLU A 32 0.62 -7.13 6.89
N GLU A 33 1.02 -7.85 7.94
CA GLU A 33 2.27 -8.61 7.96
C GLU A 33 1.97 -10.10 7.96
N TYR A 34 2.70 -10.84 7.15
CA TYR A 34 2.58 -12.29 7.04
C TYR A 34 3.93 -12.92 7.39
N PRO A 35 4.21 -13.16 8.69
CA PRO A 35 5.51 -13.65 9.15
C PRO A 35 5.90 -15.00 8.52
N ASP A 36 4.93 -15.92 8.41
CA ASP A 36 5.13 -17.24 7.81
C ASP A 36 5.45 -17.15 6.31
N GLY A 37 4.85 -16.18 5.62
CA GLY A 37 5.11 -15.88 4.21
C GLY A 37 6.34 -15.01 3.98
N LYS A 38 6.91 -14.42 5.03
CA LYS A 38 8.02 -13.45 5.00
C LYS A 38 7.75 -12.26 4.08
N PHE A 39 6.51 -11.75 4.08
CA PHE A 39 6.16 -10.55 3.34
C PHE A 39 5.20 -9.64 4.12
N SER A 40 5.17 -8.37 3.73
CA SER A 40 4.24 -7.37 4.25
C SER A 40 3.50 -6.73 3.08
N LEU A 41 2.23 -6.43 3.28
CA LEU A 41 1.37 -5.72 2.33
C LEU A 41 1.00 -4.36 2.89
N ALA A 42 0.99 -3.35 2.03
CA ALA A 42 0.42 -2.05 2.34
C ALA A 42 -0.42 -1.56 1.16
N PHE A 43 -1.64 -1.13 1.45
CA PHE A 43 -2.55 -0.50 0.51
C PHE A 43 -2.50 1.00 0.75
N VAL A 44 -2.22 1.75 -0.30
CA VAL A 44 -2.20 3.22 -0.29
C VAL A 44 -3.11 3.75 -1.37
N GLY A 45 -3.78 4.87 -1.09
CA GLY A 45 -4.71 5.49 -2.03
C GLY A 45 -5.15 6.88 -1.59
N TYR A 46 -5.95 7.54 -2.43
CA TYR A 46 -6.43 8.90 -2.17
C TYR A 46 -7.78 8.96 -1.44
N GLY A 47 -8.58 7.90 -1.52
CA GLY A 47 -9.90 7.78 -0.90
C GLY A 47 -10.02 6.52 -0.05
N ASP A 48 -11.22 6.25 0.45
CA ASP A 48 -11.49 5.08 1.28
C ASP A 48 -11.43 3.79 0.45
N GLU A 49 -11.03 2.68 1.07
CA GLU A 49 -10.87 1.38 0.39
C GLU A 49 -12.18 0.86 -0.24
N GLU A 50 -13.33 1.29 0.29
CA GLU A 50 -14.66 0.89 -0.20
C GLU A 50 -15.14 1.68 -1.43
N SER A 51 -14.47 2.79 -1.78
CA SER A 51 -14.83 3.68 -2.89
C SER A 51 -14.69 3.02 -4.27
#